data_AF-A0A7D5QFN5-F1
#
_entry.id   AF-A0A7D5QFN5-F1
#
_cell.length_a   1.000
_cell.length_b   1.000
_cell.length_c   1.000
_cell.angle_alpha   90.00
_cell.angle_beta   90.00
_cell.angle_gamma   90.00
#
_symmetry.space_group_name_H-M   'P 1'
#
loop_
_entity.id
_entity.type
_entity.pdbx_description
1 polymer ?
#
loop_
_entity_poly.entity_id
_entity_poly.type
_entity_poly.pdbx_seq_one_letter_code
_entity_poly.pdbx_strand_id
1 'polypeptide(L)'
;MGSKTKKDYLKLLLGFLPFFAFNSFYNFIRYNTIFDVGYAKIPGIFDEPWYQKGLVNITYIPSHLKIFLLGLPKIKDSFPYIIPTWAGMAIWLTTPAFIFSFFAPLKEKLVKLAWLSIFLISLIIFSHGSTGFTQFGYRFAVDFYPFLFFLTIKGVAKTKLKKIHWLLLIISIIVNLWGVLWINKFQWVSF
;
A
#
# COMPACT_ATOMS: atom_id res chain seq x y z
N MET A 1 -21.92 0.33 -31.19
CA MET A 1 -21.33 0.32 -29.82
C MET A 1 -19.78 0.25 -29.79
N GLY A 2 -19.07 0.13 -30.92
CA GLY A 2 -17.61 -0.08 -30.94
C GLY A 2 -16.68 1.14 -31.09
N SER A 3 -17.18 2.31 -31.56
CA SER A 3 -16.32 3.48 -31.79
C SER A 3 -16.03 4.32 -30.54
N LYS A 4 -16.97 4.33 -29.57
CA LYS A 4 -16.85 5.09 -28.32
C LYS A 4 -15.74 4.50 -27.43
N THR A 5 -15.72 3.18 -27.31
CA THR A 5 -14.73 2.45 -26.50
C THR A 5 -13.30 2.60 -27.01
N LYS A 6 -13.08 2.60 -28.34
CA LYS A 6 -11.74 2.84 -28.92
C LYS A 6 -11.22 4.24 -28.61
N LYS A 7 -12.09 5.26 -28.70
CA LYS A 7 -11.74 6.63 -28.33
C LYS A 7 -11.42 6.76 -26.83
N ASP A 8 -12.11 6.01 -25.98
CA ASP A 8 -11.87 6.03 -24.53
C ASP A 8 -10.51 5.40 -24.16
N TYR A 9 -10.13 4.29 -24.79
CA TYR A 9 -8.79 3.71 -24.60
C TYR A 9 -7.68 4.61 -25.13
N LEU A 10 -7.90 5.28 -26.26
CA LEU A 10 -6.94 6.26 -26.79
C LEU A 10 -6.74 7.42 -25.81
N LYS A 11 -7.82 7.95 -25.22
CA LYS A 11 -7.71 9.00 -24.20
C LYS A 11 -6.94 8.55 -22.97
N LEU A 12 -7.16 7.30 -22.52
CA LEU A 12 -6.44 6.74 -21.38
C LEU A 12 -4.94 6.59 -21.70
N LEU A 13 -4.62 6.09 -22.89
CA LEU A 13 -3.24 5.95 -23.35
C LEU A 13 -2.55 7.32 -23.49
N LEU A 14 -3.23 8.30 -24.09
CA LEU A 14 -2.75 9.68 -24.19
C LEU A 14 -2.59 10.35 -22.82
N GLY A 15 -3.44 10.02 -21.84
CA GLY A 15 -3.32 10.50 -20.47
C GLY A 15 -2.14 9.87 -19.72
N PHE A 16 -1.83 8.59 -19.99
CA PHE A 16 -0.69 7.87 -19.40
C PHE A 16 0.65 8.32 -19.99
N LEU A 17 0.67 8.63 -21.29
CA LEU A 17 1.90 8.86 -22.06
C LEU A 17 2.81 9.97 -21.51
N PRO A 18 2.32 11.13 -21.04
CA PRO A 18 3.18 12.15 -20.42
C PRO A 18 3.91 11.66 -19.18
N PHE A 19 3.25 10.88 -18.31
CA PHE A 19 3.86 10.33 -17.10
C PHE A 19 4.93 9.29 -17.43
N PHE A 20 4.62 8.40 -18.38
CA PHE A 20 5.58 7.42 -18.86
C PHE A 20 6.79 8.08 -19.51
N ALA A 21 6.56 9.03 -20.43
CA ALA A 21 7.61 9.75 -21.12
C ALA A 21 8.51 10.53 -20.15
N PHE A 22 7.92 11.25 -19.19
CA PHE A 22 8.67 11.99 -18.19
C PHE A 22 9.51 11.06 -17.30
N ASN A 23 8.92 9.96 -16.81
CA ASN A 23 9.61 8.99 -15.98
C ASN A 23 10.77 8.31 -16.74
N SER A 24 10.54 7.89 -17.98
CA SER A 24 11.59 7.29 -18.83
C SER A 24 12.70 8.28 -19.17
N PHE A 25 12.36 9.55 -19.45
CA PHE A 25 13.36 10.60 -19.69
C PHE A 25 14.19 10.90 -18.44
N TYR A 26 13.53 11.01 -17.28
CA TYR A 26 14.18 11.17 -16.00
C TYR A 26 15.15 10.02 -15.69
N ASN A 27 14.70 8.78 -15.87
CA ASN A 27 15.53 7.60 -15.67
C ASN A 27 16.71 7.58 -16.66
N PHE A 28 16.50 8.00 -17.91
CA PHE A 28 17.57 8.04 -18.90
C PHE A 28 18.67 9.02 -18.50
N ILE A 29 18.30 10.25 -18.09
CA ILE A 29 19.28 11.24 -17.63
C ILE A 29 20.01 10.77 -16.37
N ARG A 30 19.28 10.21 -15.40
CA ARG A 30 19.85 9.89 -14.08
C ARG A 30 20.63 8.58 -14.07
N TYR A 31 20.18 7.60 -14.84
CA TYR A 31 20.62 6.23 -14.74
C TYR A 31 21.02 5.63 -16.10
N ASN A 32 20.95 6.35 -17.21
CA ASN A 32 21.24 5.82 -18.55
C ASN A 32 20.38 4.59 -18.92
N THR A 33 19.11 4.59 -18.51
CA THR A 33 18.12 3.53 -18.75
C THR A 33 16.71 4.11 -18.72
N ILE A 34 15.80 3.60 -19.55
CA ILE A 34 14.42 4.11 -19.62
C ILE A 34 13.43 3.33 -18.74
N PHE A 35 13.80 2.13 -18.29
CA PHE A 35 12.91 1.21 -17.57
C PHE A 35 13.30 0.98 -16.11
N ASP A 36 14.58 1.15 -15.76
CA ASP A 36 15.04 0.95 -14.39
C ASP A 36 15.07 2.28 -13.65
N VAL A 37 14.37 2.31 -12.52
CA VAL A 37 14.27 3.46 -11.60
C VAL A 37 15.49 3.59 -10.68
N GLY A 38 16.54 2.81 -10.92
CA GLY A 38 17.86 2.89 -10.28
C GLY A 38 18.06 1.94 -9.11
N TYR A 39 17.08 1.09 -8.78
CA TYR A 39 17.19 0.17 -7.63
C TYR A 39 18.28 -0.87 -7.82
N ALA A 40 18.43 -1.42 -9.03
CA ALA A 40 19.47 -2.40 -9.33
C ALA A 40 20.88 -1.78 -9.38
N LYS A 41 20.98 -0.44 -9.34
CA LYS A 41 22.25 0.32 -9.39
C LYS A 41 22.77 0.70 -8.01
N ILE A 42 22.01 0.46 -6.96
CA ILE A 42 22.45 0.70 -5.59
C ILE A 42 23.62 -0.25 -5.30
N PRO A 43 24.82 0.26 -4.96
CA PRO A 43 25.96 -0.59 -4.64
C PRO A 43 25.64 -1.53 -3.48
N GLY A 44 25.93 -2.82 -3.65
CA GLY A 44 25.69 -3.84 -2.62
C GLY A 44 24.23 -4.29 -2.46
N ILE A 45 23.29 -3.81 -3.29
CA ILE A 45 21.86 -4.12 -3.11
C ILE A 45 21.56 -5.62 -3.19
N PHE A 46 22.28 -6.37 -4.02
CA PHE A 46 22.08 -7.81 -4.16
C PHE A 46 22.83 -8.63 -3.10
N ASP A 47 23.71 -7.98 -2.33
CA ASP A 47 24.39 -8.60 -1.18
C ASP A 47 23.49 -8.56 0.08
N GLU A 48 22.44 -7.74 0.07
CA GLU A 48 21.50 -7.63 1.17
C GLU A 48 20.67 -8.91 1.36
N PRO A 49 20.44 -9.37 2.61
CA PRO A 49 19.75 -10.64 2.88
C PRO A 49 18.35 -10.75 2.26
N TRP A 50 17.65 -9.63 2.11
CA TRP A 50 16.29 -9.60 1.58
C TRP A 50 16.22 -9.63 0.03
N TYR A 51 17.32 -9.39 -0.68
CA TYR A 51 17.37 -9.39 -2.17
C TYR A 51 18.11 -10.59 -2.77
N GLN A 52 18.33 -11.66 -1.99
CA GLN A 52 19.01 -12.89 -2.47
C GLN A 52 18.38 -13.54 -3.70
N LYS A 53 17.08 -13.33 -3.96
CA LYS A 53 16.36 -13.84 -5.14
C LYS A 53 16.08 -12.76 -6.18
N GLY A 54 16.82 -11.66 -6.13
CA GLY A 54 16.60 -10.45 -6.91
C GLY A 54 15.62 -9.48 -6.24
N LEU A 55 15.41 -8.33 -6.89
CA LEU A 55 14.52 -7.27 -6.39
C LEU A 55 13.04 -7.70 -6.37
N VAL A 56 12.66 -8.55 -7.33
CA VAL A 56 11.28 -9.02 -7.50
C VAL A 56 11.27 -10.54 -7.66
N ASN A 57 10.57 -11.23 -6.76
CA ASN A 57 10.37 -12.67 -6.81
C ASN A 57 9.05 -13.05 -6.10
N ILE A 58 8.26 -13.94 -6.71
CA ILE A 58 6.95 -14.36 -6.15
C ILE A 58 7.07 -15.03 -4.78
N THR A 59 8.24 -15.58 -4.44
CA THR A 59 8.48 -16.23 -3.13
C THR A 59 8.48 -15.25 -1.96
N TYR A 60 8.51 -13.93 -2.20
CA TYR A 60 8.40 -12.91 -1.16
C TYR A 60 6.95 -12.64 -0.72
N ILE A 61 5.95 -13.02 -1.54
CA ILE A 61 4.53 -12.75 -1.28
C ILE A 61 4.06 -13.21 0.11
N PRO A 62 4.39 -14.41 0.60
CA PRO A 62 3.96 -14.86 1.92
C PRO A 62 4.42 -13.95 3.07
N SER A 63 5.65 -13.42 2.99
CA SER A 63 6.20 -12.52 4.00
C SER A 63 5.45 -11.19 4.03
N HIS A 64 5.11 -10.65 2.86
CA HIS A 64 4.30 -9.44 2.73
C HIS A 64 2.89 -9.66 3.28
N LEU A 65 2.23 -10.76 2.89
CA LEU A 65 0.88 -11.10 3.37
C LEU A 65 0.83 -11.31 4.89
N LYS A 66 1.87 -11.93 5.48
CA LYS A 66 1.97 -12.12 6.93
C LYS A 66 1.92 -10.77 7.67
N ILE A 67 2.62 -9.76 7.20
CA ILE A 67 2.61 -8.44 7.85
C ILE A 67 1.30 -7.72 7.54
N PHE A 68 0.88 -7.72 6.27
CA PHE A 68 -0.32 -7.04 5.79
C PHE A 68 -1.61 -7.51 6.48
N LEU A 69 -1.73 -8.81 6.79
CA LEU A 69 -2.90 -9.42 7.42
C LEU A 69 -2.73 -9.71 8.91
N LEU A 70 -1.52 -10.11 9.35
CA LEU A 70 -1.28 -10.65 10.70
C LEU A 70 -0.27 -9.84 11.51
N GLY A 71 0.22 -8.71 11.00
CA GLY A 71 1.14 -7.84 11.74
C GLY A 71 0.47 -7.23 12.97
N LEU A 72 0.85 -7.68 14.15
CA LEU A 72 0.35 -7.19 15.44
C LEU A 72 1.42 -6.39 16.19
N PRO A 73 1.04 -5.45 17.08
CA PRO A 73 1.99 -4.79 17.95
C PRO A 73 2.63 -5.79 18.92
N LYS A 74 3.80 -5.42 19.43
CA LYS A 74 4.48 -6.16 20.51
C LYS A 74 3.94 -5.69 21.86
N ILE A 75 3.82 -6.62 22.79
CA ILE A 75 3.50 -6.32 24.19
C ILE A 75 4.81 -6.36 25.00
N LYS A 76 4.98 -5.40 25.92
CA LYS A 76 6.08 -5.31 26.89
C LYS A 76 5.52 -5.36 28.31
N ASP A 77 6.37 -5.76 29.26
CA ASP A 77 6.05 -5.82 30.69
C ASP A 77 6.18 -4.45 31.40
N SER A 78 6.76 -3.46 30.73
CA SER A 78 6.93 -2.09 31.25
C SER A 78 6.30 -1.05 30.33
N PHE A 79 5.85 0.05 30.93
CA PHE A 79 5.28 1.17 30.20
C PHE A 79 6.33 1.81 29.26
N PRO A 80 5.97 2.17 28.02
CA PRO A 80 4.68 1.94 27.34
C PRO A 80 4.49 0.49 26.83
N TYR A 81 3.39 -0.15 27.27
CA TYR A 81 3.16 -1.60 27.16
C TYR A 81 2.90 -2.13 25.74
N ILE A 82 2.32 -1.32 24.84
CA ILE A 82 1.95 -1.76 23.48
C ILE A 82 2.78 -0.98 22.47
N ILE A 83 3.62 -1.69 21.72
CA ILE A 83 4.65 -1.13 20.86
C ILE A 83 4.40 -1.48 19.40
N PRO A 84 4.46 -0.51 18.47
CA PRO A 84 4.39 -0.83 17.07
C PRO A 84 5.61 -1.67 16.63
N THR A 85 5.38 -2.60 15.72
CA THR A 85 6.45 -3.42 15.13
C THR A 85 7.17 -2.66 14.03
N TRP A 86 8.50 -2.72 14.02
CA TRP A 86 9.29 -2.11 12.94
C TRP A 86 8.97 -2.72 11.58
N ALA A 87 8.73 -4.03 11.52
CA ALA A 87 8.34 -4.73 10.29
C ALA A 87 7.01 -4.23 9.68
N GLY A 88 6.22 -3.46 10.43
CA GLY A 88 4.88 -3.01 10.03
C GLY A 88 3.77 -3.81 10.71
N MET A 89 2.54 -3.32 10.56
CA MET A 89 1.33 -3.87 11.17
C MET A 89 0.21 -4.05 10.14
N ALA A 90 -0.74 -4.92 10.47
CA ALA A 90 -1.84 -5.26 9.61
C ALA A 90 -2.70 -4.03 9.29
N ILE A 91 -3.16 -3.94 8.04
CA ILE A 91 -3.88 -2.75 7.56
C ILE A 91 -5.24 -2.58 8.24
N TRP A 92 -5.88 -3.69 8.65
CA TRP A 92 -7.15 -3.64 9.35
C TRP A 92 -6.98 -3.17 10.79
N LEU A 93 -5.77 -3.25 11.35
CA LEU A 93 -5.45 -2.69 12.66
C LEU A 93 -5.19 -1.19 12.55
N THR A 94 -4.41 -0.76 11.57
CA THR A 94 -4.06 0.66 11.40
C THR A 94 -5.18 1.48 10.77
N THR A 95 -6.03 0.87 9.95
CA THR A 95 -7.20 1.51 9.34
C THR A 95 -8.40 0.55 9.30
N PRO A 96 -9.06 0.26 10.45
CA PRO A 96 -10.23 -0.61 10.50
C PRO A 96 -11.36 -0.20 9.55
N ALA A 97 -11.50 1.09 9.23
CA ALA A 97 -12.51 1.59 8.29
C ALA A 97 -12.43 0.93 6.91
N PHE A 98 -11.27 0.41 6.49
CA PHE A 98 -11.12 -0.30 5.22
C PHE A 98 -11.94 -1.59 5.12
N ILE A 99 -12.47 -2.12 6.22
CA ILE A 99 -13.43 -3.24 6.16
C ILE A 99 -14.64 -2.91 5.27
N PHE A 100 -15.02 -1.62 5.15
CA PHE A 100 -16.14 -1.23 4.30
C PHE A 100 -15.86 -1.35 2.80
N SER A 101 -14.59 -1.46 2.38
CA SER A 101 -14.23 -1.71 0.98
C SER A 101 -14.86 -2.98 0.42
N PHE A 102 -15.01 -4.03 1.24
CA PHE A 102 -15.65 -5.29 0.87
C PHE A 102 -17.16 -5.17 0.63
N PHE A 103 -17.79 -4.10 1.12
CA PHE A 103 -19.23 -3.87 0.93
C PHE A 103 -19.52 -3.08 -0.35
N ALA A 104 -18.50 -2.61 -1.07
CA ALA A 104 -18.66 -1.92 -2.33
C ALA A 104 -19.49 -2.76 -3.33
N PRO A 105 -20.39 -2.15 -4.12
CA PRO A 105 -21.26 -2.87 -5.04
C PRO A 105 -20.48 -3.49 -6.21
N LEU A 106 -20.13 -4.78 -6.10
CA LEU A 106 -19.36 -5.53 -7.10
C LEU A 106 -19.99 -5.58 -8.51
N LYS A 107 -21.28 -5.25 -8.64
CA LYS A 107 -21.94 -5.14 -9.96
C LYS A 107 -21.44 -3.93 -10.75
N GLU A 108 -20.93 -2.90 -10.09
CA GLU A 108 -20.43 -1.69 -10.75
C GLU A 108 -19.07 -1.92 -11.42
N LYS A 109 -18.94 -1.50 -12.68
CA LYS A 109 -17.69 -1.65 -13.45
C LYS A 109 -16.49 -0.99 -12.76
N LEU A 110 -16.67 0.20 -12.19
CA LEU A 110 -15.60 0.92 -11.49
C LEU A 110 -15.11 0.19 -10.24
N VAL A 111 -16.01 -0.44 -9.48
CA VAL A 111 -15.65 -1.25 -8.29
C VAL A 111 -14.80 -2.45 -8.71
N LYS A 112 -15.18 -3.16 -9.79
CA LYS A 112 -14.38 -4.27 -10.33
C LYS A 112 -12.99 -3.82 -10.78
N LEU A 113 -12.92 -2.69 -11.50
CA LEU A 113 -11.65 -2.13 -11.95
C LEU A 113 -10.76 -1.69 -10.77
N ALA A 114 -11.34 -1.10 -9.72
CA ALA A 114 -10.58 -0.74 -8.52
C ALA A 114 -10.01 -1.95 -7.79
N TRP A 115 -10.78 -3.04 -7.64
CA TRP A 115 -10.26 -4.30 -7.09
C TRP A 115 -9.18 -4.92 -7.98
N LEU A 116 -9.35 -4.88 -9.30
CA LEU A 116 -8.32 -5.34 -10.24
C LEU A 116 -7.04 -4.51 -10.11
N SER A 117 -7.14 -3.17 -9.99
CA SER A 117 -5.99 -2.29 -9.75
C SER A 117 -5.28 -2.64 -8.44
N ILE A 118 -6.01 -2.84 -7.34
CA ILE A 118 -5.44 -3.28 -6.06
C ILE A 118 -4.70 -4.61 -6.24
N PHE A 119 -5.31 -5.59 -6.94
CA PHE A 119 -4.70 -6.89 -7.17
C PHE A 119 -3.39 -6.78 -7.96
N LEU A 120 -3.39 -6.04 -9.08
CA LEU A 120 -2.21 -5.88 -9.94
C LEU A 120 -1.08 -5.13 -9.23
N ILE A 121 -1.40 -4.06 -8.50
CA ILE A 121 -0.42 -3.31 -7.70
C ILE A 121 0.13 -4.20 -6.57
N SER A 122 -0.75 -4.87 -5.83
CA SER A 122 -0.36 -5.79 -4.75
C SER A 122 0.55 -6.92 -5.24
N LEU A 123 0.32 -7.45 -6.45
CA LEU A 123 1.15 -8.52 -7.01
C LEU A 123 2.60 -8.08 -7.18
N ILE A 124 2.83 -6.86 -7.70
CA ILE A 124 4.17 -6.30 -7.86
C ILE A 124 4.79 -6.04 -6.49
N ILE A 125 4.05 -5.37 -5.61
CA ILE A 125 4.52 -4.97 -4.28
C ILE A 125 4.86 -6.16 -3.40
N PHE A 126 4.01 -7.18 -3.36
CA PHE A 126 4.22 -8.36 -2.52
C PHE A 126 5.33 -9.25 -3.07
N SER A 127 5.68 -9.08 -4.35
CA SER A 127 6.82 -9.75 -4.95
C SER A 127 8.14 -9.01 -4.69
N HIS A 128 8.15 -7.87 -4.00
CA HIS A 128 9.38 -7.14 -3.70
C HIS A 128 10.21 -7.83 -2.61
N GLY A 129 11.54 -7.81 -2.69
CA GLY A 129 12.41 -8.52 -1.75
C GLY A 129 12.34 -8.02 -0.30
N SER A 130 12.20 -6.71 -0.11
CA SER A 130 12.07 -6.12 1.23
C SER A 130 10.60 -5.88 1.60
N THR A 131 10.21 -6.30 2.79
CA THR A 131 8.93 -5.97 3.43
C THR A 131 8.94 -4.60 4.11
N GLY A 132 10.05 -3.87 4.02
CA GLY A 132 10.27 -2.54 4.57
C GLY A 132 11.19 -2.56 5.78
N PHE A 133 11.67 -1.38 6.17
CA PHE A 133 12.44 -1.18 7.40
C PHE A 133 11.50 -0.64 8.47
N THR A 134 11.91 0.35 9.27
CA THR A 134 11.04 0.93 10.29
C THR A 134 9.87 1.70 9.69
N GLN A 135 8.66 1.17 9.86
CA GLN A 135 7.42 1.71 9.31
C GLN A 135 6.24 1.53 10.27
N PHE A 136 5.40 2.54 10.40
CA PHE A 136 4.14 2.42 11.14
C PHE A 136 3.03 1.94 10.20
N GLY A 137 2.46 0.76 10.48
CA GLY A 137 1.56 0.08 9.55
C GLY A 137 2.31 -0.55 8.39
N TYR A 138 1.62 -0.83 7.29
CA TYR A 138 2.21 -1.46 6.13
C TYR A 138 2.33 -0.44 4.99
N ARG A 139 3.49 0.23 4.91
CA ARG A 139 3.74 1.40 4.04
C ARG A 139 3.48 1.09 2.58
N PHE A 140 3.82 -0.10 2.11
CA PHE A 140 3.64 -0.45 0.71
C PHE A 140 2.17 -0.45 0.28
N ALA A 141 1.21 -0.60 1.19
CA ALA A 141 -0.19 -0.52 0.80
C ALA A 141 -0.63 0.88 0.36
N VAL A 142 0.15 1.92 0.66
CA VAL A 142 -0.14 3.31 0.24
C VAL A 142 -0.32 3.42 -1.28
N ASP A 143 0.39 2.61 -2.06
CA ASP A 143 0.32 2.60 -3.53
C ASP A 143 -1.08 2.19 -4.05
N PHE A 144 -1.84 1.42 -3.26
CA PHE A 144 -3.21 1.03 -3.60
C PHE A 144 -4.28 1.58 -2.65
N TYR A 145 -3.89 2.41 -1.67
CA TYR A 145 -4.83 3.11 -0.78
C TYR A 145 -5.85 3.98 -1.52
N PRO A 146 -5.53 4.73 -2.60
CA PRO A 146 -6.53 5.49 -3.32
C PRO A 146 -7.74 4.65 -3.78
N PHE A 147 -7.48 3.41 -4.23
CA PHE A 147 -8.53 2.48 -4.62
C PHE A 147 -9.28 1.91 -3.40
N LEU A 148 -8.58 1.62 -2.31
CA LEU A 148 -9.23 1.20 -1.05
C LEU A 148 -10.12 2.30 -0.47
N PHE A 149 -9.70 3.57 -0.50
CA PHE A 149 -10.54 4.70 -0.09
C PHE A 149 -11.78 4.80 -0.97
N PHE A 150 -11.62 4.75 -2.30
CA PHE A 150 -12.76 4.76 -3.22
C PHE A 150 -13.75 3.62 -2.93
N LEU A 151 -13.26 2.39 -2.76
CA LEU A 151 -14.09 1.24 -2.43
C LEU A 151 -14.77 1.38 -1.06
N THR A 152 -14.05 1.90 -0.07
CA THR A 152 -14.58 2.17 1.26
C THR A 152 -15.73 3.17 1.19
N ILE A 153 -15.56 4.28 0.47
CA ILE A 153 -16.62 5.29 0.26
C ILE A 153 -17.84 4.65 -0.41
N LYS A 154 -17.63 3.86 -1.48
CA LYS A 154 -18.71 3.15 -2.18
C LYS A 154 -19.43 2.14 -1.27
N GLY A 155 -18.69 1.44 -0.42
CA GLY A 155 -19.24 0.52 0.57
C GLY A 155 -20.10 1.22 1.61
N VAL A 156 -19.59 2.31 2.21
CA VAL A 156 -20.32 3.14 3.18
C VAL A 156 -21.58 3.75 2.57
N ALA A 157 -21.50 4.25 1.33
CA ALA A 157 -22.64 4.82 0.63
C ALA A 157 -23.76 3.77 0.44
N LYS A 158 -23.39 2.53 0.08
CA LYS A 158 -24.34 1.42 -0.08
C LYS A 158 -25.00 1.02 1.24
N THR A 159 -24.25 0.99 2.34
CA THR A 159 -24.78 0.63 3.67
C THR A 159 -25.56 1.77 4.35
N LYS A 160 -25.57 2.97 3.75
CA LYS A 160 -25.98 4.26 4.32
C LYS A 160 -25.12 4.63 5.54
N LEU A 161 -24.94 5.92 5.78
CA LEU A 161 -24.09 6.38 6.89
C LEU A 161 -24.68 6.02 8.26
N LYS A 162 -24.10 5.00 8.90
CA LYS A 162 -24.38 4.51 10.26
C LYS A 162 -23.27 4.87 11.26
N LYS A 163 -23.59 4.81 12.56
CA LYS A 163 -22.65 5.04 13.68
C LYS A 163 -21.39 4.17 13.61
N ILE A 164 -21.49 2.94 13.10
CA ILE A 164 -20.35 2.02 12.97
C ILE A 164 -19.24 2.57 12.05
N HIS A 165 -19.59 3.31 10.98
CA HIS A 165 -18.57 3.89 10.09
C HIS A 165 -17.75 4.96 10.81
N TRP A 166 -18.43 5.81 11.58
CA TRP A 166 -17.77 6.81 12.43
C TRP A 166 -16.93 6.17 13.51
N LEU A 167 -17.43 5.10 14.16
CA LEU A 167 -16.67 4.37 15.17
C LEU A 167 -15.35 3.82 14.59
N LEU A 168 -15.39 3.10 13.46
CA LEU A 168 -14.18 2.54 12.85
C LEU A 168 -13.24 3.62 12.31
N LEU A 169 -13.76 4.76 11.83
CA LEU A 169 -12.95 5.91 11.46
C LEU A 169 -12.24 6.52 12.67
N ILE A 170 -12.95 6.73 13.78
CA ILE A 170 -12.38 7.25 15.04
C ILE A 170 -11.31 6.29 15.57
N ILE A 171 -11.55 4.98 15.53
CA ILE A 171 -10.53 3.99 15.92
C ILE A 171 -9.31 4.10 15.01
N SER A 172 -9.50 4.26 13.69
CA SER A 172 -8.39 4.48 12.76
C SER A 172 -7.56 5.71 13.16
N ILE A 173 -8.22 6.82 13.52
CA ILE A 173 -7.55 8.05 13.97
C ILE A 173 -6.77 7.80 15.27
N ILE A 174 -7.37 7.13 16.26
CA ILE A 174 -6.74 6.83 17.55
C ILE A 174 -5.49 5.96 17.35
N VAL A 175 -5.57 4.92 16.50
CA VAL A 175 -4.42 4.05 16.22
C VAL A 175 -3.29 4.83 15.53
N ASN A 176 -3.60 5.70 14.57
CA ASN A 176 -2.57 6.52 13.93
C ASN A 176 -1.99 7.58 14.87
N LEU A 177 -2.81 8.17 15.75
CA LEU A 177 -2.33 9.06 16.81
C LEU A 177 -1.36 8.33 17.76
N TRP A 178 -1.68 7.08 18.14
CA TRP A 178 -0.78 6.23 18.91
C TRP A 178 0.57 6.03 18.19
N GLY A 179 0.57 5.80 16.88
CA GLY A 179 1.80 5.77 16.07
C GLY A 179 2.60 7.07 16.11
N VAL A 180 1.93 8.22 15.97
CA VAL A 180 2.57 9.55 16.06
C VAL A 180 3.19 9.77 17.44
N LEU A 181 2.52 9.37 18.52
CA LEU A 181 3.05 9.47 19.88
C LEU A 181 4.28 8.59 20.07
N TRP A 182 4.27 7.36 19.54
CA TRP A 182 5.45 6.48 19.58
C TRP A 182 6.67 7.07 18.89
N ILE A 183 6.47 7.66 17.72
CA ILE A 183 7.55 8.32 16.97
C ILE A 183 8.08 9.54 17.73
N ASN A 184 7.20 10.42 18.21
CA ASN A 184 7.60 11.75 18.71
C ASN A 184 7.88 11.83 20.22
N LYS A 185 7.33 10.91 21.03
CA LYS A 185 7.45 10.94 22.50
C LYS A 185 8.20 9.76 23.08
N PHE A 186 8.10 8.59 22.45
CA PHE A 186 8.67 7.35 22.97
C PHE A 186 9.90 6.87 22.19
N GLN A 187 10.47 7.72 21.32
CA GLN A 187 11.74 7.47 20.62
C GLN A 187 11.76 6.11 19.88
N TRP A 188 10.61 5.69 19.34
CA TRP A 188 10.45 4.36 18.73
C TRP A 188 11.41 4.05 17.58
N VAL A 189 11.86 5.11 16.91
CA VAL A 189 12.70 5.10 15.70
C VAL A 189 14.07 5.75 15.94
N SER A 190 14.42 6.13 17.17
CA SER A 190 15.73 6.73 17.45
C SER A 190 16.82 5.65 17.41
N PHE A 191 17.82 5.89 16.56
CA PHE A 191 19.10 5.19 16.54
C PHE A 191 20.11 5.94 17.41
#